data_AF-A0A3D3Q597-F1
#
_entry.id   AF-A0A3D3Q597-F1
#
_cell.length_a   1.000
_cell.length_b   1.000
_cell.length_c   1.000
_cell.angle_alpha   90.00
_cell.angle_beta   90.00
_cell.angle_gamma   90.00
#
_symmetry.space_group_name_H-M   'P 1'
#
loop_
_entity.id
_entity.type
_entity.pdbx_description
1 polymer ?
#
loop_
_entity_poly.entity_id
_entity_poly.type
_entity_poly.pdbx_seq_one_letter_code
_entity_poly.pdbx_strand_id
1 'polypeptide(L)'
;MQRVAIDISPLRTSRDFRALWLGELVSMFGRQFTLVALPFQVFEQTHSSLAVGLIGLVQLVPLVVFSIGGGPLSDRMDRRKLIIVTELGMAASTGLLFYAAVSHHSPLWFLYLAT
;
A
#
# COMPACT_ATOMS: atom_id res chain seq x y z
N MET A 1 5.34 32.16 26.01
CA MET A 1 4.54 30.93 25.92
C MET A 1 4.28 30.64 24.45
N GLN A 2 5.14 29.82 23.84
CA GLN A 2 5.13 29.51 22.41
C GLN A 2 3.88 28.70 22.05
N ARG A 3 3.14 29.13 21.02
CA ARG A 3 1.96 28.45 20.50
C ARG A 3 2.39 27.13 19.87
N VAL A 4 2.19 26.03 20.62
CA VAL A 4 2.17 24.66 20.11
C VAL A 4 0.85 24.44 19.36
N ALA A 5 0.64 25.22 18.30
CA ALA A 5 -0.47 25.00 17.37
C ALA A 5 0.13 24.48 16.07
N ILE A 6 -0.30 23.28 15.66
CA ILE A 6 0.06 22.70 14.37
C ILE A 6 -0.28 23.73 13.30
N ASP A 7 0.74 24.21 12.58
CA ASP A 7 0.53 25.19 11.51
C ASP A 7 -0.16 24.50 10.33
N ILE A 8 -1.47 24.74 10.21
CA ILE A 8 -2.32 24.23 9.12
C ILE A 8 -2.28 25.12 7.88
N SER A 9 -1.51 26.21 7.89
CA SER A 9 -1.33 27.09 6.73
C SER A 9 -0.90 26.35 5.45
N PRO A 10 -0.02 25.32 5.50
CA PRO A 10 0.38 24.58 4.30
C PRO A 10 -0.79 23.88 3.57
N LEU A 11 -1.81 23.42 4.29
CA LEU A 11 -3.01 22.78 3.72
C LEU A 11 -3.89 23.77 2.94
N ARG A 12 -3.82 25.06 3.28
CA ARG A 12 -4.62 26.11 2.65
C ARG A 12 -3.87 26.81 1.51
N THR A 13 -2.56 27.02 1.67
CA THR A 13 -1.75 27.84 0.75
C THR A 13 -1.24 27.05 -0.45
N SER A 14 -0.87 25.77 -0.29
CA SER A 14 -0.30 24.96 -1.37
C SER A 14 -1.29 23.91 -1.88
N ARG A 15 -1.67 24.02 -3.16
CA ARG A 15 -2.53 23.04 -3.84
C ARG A 15 -1.87 21.66 -3.91
N ASP A 16 -0.57 21.61 -4.20
CA ASP A 16 0.18 20.36 -4.32
C ASP A 16 0.29 19.63 -2.98
N PHE A 17 0.53 20.38 -1.88
CA PHE A 17 0.57 19.80 -0.54
C PHE A 17 -0.79 19.23 -0.13
N ARG A 18 -1.88 19.94 -0.42
CA ARG A 18 -3.24 19.45 -0.12
C ARG A 18 -3.59 18.20 -0.92
N ALA A 19 -3.21 18.13 -2.19
CA ALA A 19 -3.43 16.95 -3.03
C ALA A 19 -2.66 15.73 -2.49
N LEU A 20 -1.39 15.90 -2.13
CA LEU A 20 -0.58 14.86 -1.51
C LEU A 20 -1.16 14.41 -0.17
N TRP A 21 -1.57 15.36 0.68
CA TRP A 21 -2.09 15.04 2.01
C TRP A 21 -3.42 14.29 1.95
N LEU A 22 -4.35 14.70 1.07
CA LEU A 22 -5.61 13.98 0.88
C LEU A 22 -5.40 12.62 0.22
N GLY A 23 -4.49 12.53 -0.74
CA GLY A 23 -4.12 11.26 -1.37
C GLY A 23 -3.58 10.26 -0.35
N GLU A 24 -2.56 10.66 0.42
CA GLU A 24 -1.96 9.80 1.44
C GLU A 24 -2.99 9.42 2.50
N LEU A 25 -3.89 10.32 2.90
CA LEU A 25 -4.94 10.01 3.87
C LEU A 25 -5.83 8.87 3.35
N VAL A 26 -6.32 8.96 2.11
CA VAL A 26 -7.16 7.91 1.51
C VAL A 26 -6.38 6.61 1.34
N SER A 27 -5.14 6.68 0.83
CA SER A 27 -4.27 5.51 0.66
C SER A 27 -3.96 4.83 2.00
N MET A 28 -3.74 5.60 3.08
CA MET A 28 -3.57 5.09 4.44
C MET A 28 -4.77 4.27 4.89
N PHE A 29 -5.99 4.80 4.74
CA PHE A 29 -7.20 4.08 5.12
C PHE A 29 -7.36 2.80 4.31
N GLY A 30 -7.19 2.86 2.98
CA GLY A 30 -7.26 1.68 2.12
C GLY A 30 -6.29 0.58 2.57
N ARG A 31 -5.03 0.94 2.84
CA ARG A 31 -4.00 0.03 3.31
C ARG A 31 -4.33 -0.64 4.64
N GLN A 32 -4.91 0.10 5.59
CA GLN A 32 -5.36 -0.47 6.86
C GLN A 32 -6.50 -1.48 6.68
N PHE A 33 -7.45 -1.20 5.77
CA PHE A 33 -8.49 -2.17 5.43
C PHE A 33 -7.92 -3.43 4.78
N THR A 34 -7.01 -3.28 3.81
CA THR A 34 -6.37 -4.42 3.13
C THR A 34 -5.61 -5.32 4.10
N LEU A 35 -4.95 -4.74 5.11
CA LEU A 35 -4.21 -5.48 6.14
C LEU A 35 -5.09 -6.46 6.90
N VAL A 36 -6.38 -6.15 7.08
CA VAL A 36 -7.34 -7.02 7.76
C VAL A 36 -8.13 -7.89 6.78
N ALA A 37 -8.59 -7.31 5.67
CA ALA A 37 -9.46 -7.99 4.71
C ALA A 37 -8.75 -9.14 3.99
N LEU A 38 -7.46 -8.98 3.66
CA LEU A 38 -6.73 -9.98 2.88
C LEU A 38 -6.44 -11.26 3.67
N PRO A 39 -5.92 -11.20 4.92
CA PRO A 39 -5.83 -12.37 5.79
C PRO A 39 -7.18 -13.06 6.01
N PHE A 40 -8.25 -12.27 6.19
CA PHE A 40 -9.60 -12.78 6.37
C PHE A 40 -10.09 -13.56 5.13
N GLN A 41 -9.90 -12.99 3.93
CA GLN A 41 -10.26 -13.63 2.66
C GLN A 41 -9.49 -14.95 2.44
N VAL A 42 -8.18 -14.97 2.70
CA VAL A 42 -7.38 -16.20 2.54
C VAL A 42 -7.79 -17.26 3.56
N PHE A 43 -8.11 -16.84 4.78
CA PHE A 43 -8.61 -17.75 5.81
C PHE A 43 -9.96 -18.34 5.44
N GLU A 44 -10.89 -17.53 4.91
CA GLU A 44 -12.20 -18.00 4.46
C GLU A 44 -12.08 -19.02 3.32
N GLN A 45 -11.15 -18.81 2.38
CA GLN A 45 -10.94 -19.73 1.25
C GLN A 45 -10.20 -21.01 1.62
N THR A 46 -9.22 -20.93 2.53
CA THR A 46 -8.31 -22.06 2.82
C THR A 46 -8.62 -22.77 4.14
N HIS A 47 -9.39 -22.13 5.04
CA HIS A 47 -9.61 -22.53 6.43
C HIS A 47 -8.33 -22.88 7.21
N SER A 48 -7.19 -22.33 6.79
CA SER A 48 -5.86 -22.66 7.33
C SER A 48 -5.11 -21.42 7.76
N SER A 49 -4.73 -21.36 9.04
CA SER A 49 -3.92 -20.27 9.60
C SER A 49 -2.48 -20.27 9.05
N LEU A 50 -1.98 -21.41 8.55
CA LEU A 50 -0.66 -21.49 7.92
C LEU A 50 -0.63 -20.71 6.60
N ALA A 51 -1.70 -20.79 5.81
CA ALA A 51 -1.81 -20.04 4.56
C ALA A 51 -1.82 -18.53 4.82
N VAL A 52 -2.49 -18.08 5.87
CA VAL A 52 -2.45 -16.67 6.30
C VAL A 52 -1.04 -16.25 6.71
N GLY A 53 -0.31 -17.11 7.44
CA GLY A 53 1.08 -16.84 7.83
C GLY A 53 2.04 -16.72 6.65
N LEU A 54 1.83 -17.50 5.58
CA LEU A 54 2.62 -17.42 4.36
C LEU A 54 2.51 -16.06 3.67
N ILE A 55 1.38 -15.34 3.83
CA ILE A 55 1.20 -14.00 3.25
C ILE A 55 2.23 -13.03 3.86
N GLY A 56 2.41 -13.10 5.18
CA GLY A 56 3.41 -12.31 5.88
C GLY A 56 4.83 -12.63 5.41
N LEU A 57 5.14 -13.90 5.12
CA LEU A 57 6.43 -14.31 4.56
C LEU A 57 6.65 -13.76 3.15
N VAL A 58 5.62 -13.78 2.30
CA VAL A 58 5.71 -13.24 0.94
C VAL A 58 5.95 -11.73 0.96
N GLN A 59 5.33 -10.98 1.89
CA GLN A 59 5.56 -9.54 2.06
C GLN A 59 7.01 -9.17 2.41
N LEU A 60 7.78 -10.08 3.01
CA LEU A 60 9.20 -9.83 3.30
C LEU A 60 10.04 -9.74 2.04
N VAL A 61 9.68 -10.45 0.97
CA VAL A 61 10.43 -10.47 -0.29
C VAL A 61 10.51 -9.08 -0.93
N PRO A 62 9.40 -8.39 -1.24
CA PRO A 62 9.47 -7.04 -1.78
C PRO A 62 10.09 -6.07 -0.77
N LEU A 63 9.86 -6.22 0.53
CA LEU A 63 10.51 -5.38 1.55
C LEU A 63 12.04 -5.47 1.49
N VAL A 64 12.60 -6.68 1.39
CA VAL A 64 14.05 -6.87 1.27
C VAL A 64 14.58 -6.36 -0.08
N VAL A 65 13.88 -6.67 -1.18
CA VAL A 65 14.29 -6.23 -2.52
C VAL A 65 14.30 -4.70 -2.64
N PHE A 66 13.22 -4.05 -2.20
CA PHE A 66 13.10 -2.59 -2.27
C PHE A 66 13.89 -1.87 -1.17
N SER A 67 14.17 -2.48 -0.01
CA SER A 67 15.06 -1.86 0.98
C SER A 67 16.50 -1.75 0.49
N ILE A 68 16.97 -2.74 -0.26
CA ILE A 68 18.32 -2.75 -0.84
C ILE A 68 18.36 -1.90 -2.12
N GLY A 69 17.39 -2.08 -3.03
CA GLY A 69 17.39 -1.44 -4.35
C GLY A 69 16.72 -0.05 -4.40
N GLY A 70 15.88 0.28 -3.43
CA GLY A 70 15.06 1.49 -3.44
C GLY A 70 15.84 2.78 -3.18
N GLY A 71 16.91 2.73 -2.38
CA GLY A 71 17.74 3.90 -2.08
C GLY A 71 18.45 4.49 -3.31
N PRO A 72 19.25 3.68 -4.05
CA PRO A 72 19.88 4.15 -5.28
C PRO A 72 18.88 4.61 -6.35
N LEU A 73 17.69 4.01 -6.38
CA LEU A 73 16.62 4.40 -7.28
C LEU A 73 15.99 5.75 -6.86
N SER A 74 15.80 5.97 -5.56
CA SER A 74 15.25 7.22 -5.03
C SER A 74 16.19 8.41 -5.19
N ASP A 75 17.50 8.16 -5.20
CA ASP A 75 18.49 9.23 -5.35
C ASP A 75 18.66 9.68 -6.81
N ARG A 76 18.29 8.83 -7.77
CA ARG A 76 18.44 9.11 -9.22
C ARG A 76 17.17 9.58 -9.90
N MET A 77 15.99 9.29 -9.34
CA MET A 77 14.71 9.65 -9.95
C MET A 77 14.15 10.96 -9.39
N ASP A 78 13.43 11.71 -10.25
CA ASP A 78 12.65 12.86 -9.81
C ASP A 78 11.65 12.43 -8.72
N ARG A 79 11.71 13.04 -7.53
CA ARG A 79 10.83 12.69 -6.39
C ARG A 79 9.35 12.64 -6.75
N ARG A 80 8.88 13.56 -7.59
CA ARG A 80 7.49 13.61 -8.06
C ARG A 80 7.13 12.38 -8.91
N LYS A 81 8.01 11.97 -9.82
CA LYS A 81 7.78 10.78 -10.67
C LYS A 81 7.82 9.52 -9.84
N LEU A 82 8.74 9.43 -8.88
CA LEU A 82 8.84 8.29 -7.97
C LEU A 82 7.53 8.10 -7.19
N ILE A 83 7.01 9.18 -6.56
CA ILE A 83 5.75 9.14 -5.83
C ILE A 83 4.59 8.68 -6.73
N ILE A 84 4.48 9.22 -7.95
CA ILE A 84 3.41 8.84 -8.88
C ILE A 84 3.51 7.35 -9.27
N VAL A 85 4.71 6.86 -9.58
CA VAL A 85 4.92 5.45 -9.96
C VAL A 85 4.59 4.51 -8.81
N THR A 86 5.01 4.84 -7.58
CA THR A 86 4.72 4.02 -6.40
C THR A 86 3.23 4.01 -6.05
N GLU A 87 2.56 5.17 -6.13
CA GLU A 87 1.11 5.27 -5.91
C GLU A 87 0.31 4.51 -6.98
N LEU A 88 0.72 4.60 -8.25
CA LEU A 88 0.09 3.83 -9.33
C LEU A 88 0.30 2.32 -9.15
N GLY A 89 1.48 1.90 -8.68
CA GLY A 89 1.77 0.52 -8.33
C GLY A 89 0.86 0.02 -7.20
N MET A 90 0.74 0.79 -6.12
CA MET A 90 -0.16 0.47 -5.01
C MET A 90 -1.63 0.40 -5.45
N ALA A 91 -2.09 1.36 -6.26
CA ALA A 91 -3.43 1.38 -6.80
C ALA A 91 -3.71 0.15 -7.69
N ALA A 92 -2.73 -0.24 -8.52
CA ALA A 92 -2.83 -1.43 -9.36
C ALA A 92 -2.93 -2.71 -8.50
N SER A 93 -2.03 -2.90 -7.52
CA SER A 93 -2.07 -4.05 -6.60
C SER A 93 -3.40 -4.12 -5.85
N THR A 94 -3.88 -2.99 -5.34
CA THR A 94 -5.18 -2.91 -4.66
C THR A 94 -6.33 -3.26 -5.59
N GLY A 95 -6.29 -2.79 -6.85
CA GLY A 95 -7.28 -3.15 -7.87
C GLY A 95 -7.27 -4.64 -8.22
N LEU A 96 -6.10 -5.27 -8.28
CA LEU A 96 -5.96 -6.72 -8.50
C LEU A 96 -6.54 -7.51 -7.32
N LEU A 97 -6.26 -7.09 -6.08
CA LEU A 97 -6.83 -7.71 -4.89
C LEU A 97 -8.35 -7.56 -4.84
N PHE A 98 -8.88 -6.38 -5.19
CA PHE A 98 -10.32 -6.16 -5.30
C PHE A 98 -10.97 -7.06 -6.35
N TYR A 99 -10.36 -7.17 -7.54
CA TYR A 99 -10.82 -8.08 -8.58
C TYR A 99 -10.81 -9.54 -8.10
N ALA A 100 -9.75 -9.93 -7.38
CA ALA A 100 -9.61 -11.27 -6.83
C ALA A 100 -10.68 -11.57 -5.76
N ALA A 101 -11.08 -10.58 -4.97
CA ALA A 101 -12.16 -10.68 -3.99
C ALA A 101 -13.53 -10.86 -4.65
N VAL A 102 -13.83 -10.11 -5.70
CA VAL A 102 -15.13 -10.20 -6.41
C VAL A 102 -15.27 -11.48 -7.23
N SER A 103 -14.17 -12.06 -7.71
CA SER A 103 -14.21 -13.19 -8.64
C SER A 103 -14.53 -14.55 -7.99
N HIS A 104 -14.52 -14.65 -6.65
CA HIS A 104 -14.80 -15.87 -5.83
C HIS A 104 -13.97 -17.14 -6.13
N HIS A 105 -13.30 -17.25 -7.28
CA HIS A 105 -12.47 -18.36 -7.75
C HIS A 105 -11.02 -17.92 -8.00
N SER A 106 -10.49 -17.08 -7.13
CA SER A 106 -9.11 -16.61 -7.29
C SER A 106 -8.13 -17.65 -6.74
N PRO A 107 -7.17 -18.14 -7.54
CA PRO A 107 -6.20 -19.08 -7.05
C PRO A 107 -5.26 -18.40 -6.05
N LEU A 108 -4.90 -19.10 -4.97
CA LEU A 108 -4.14 -18.54 -3.85
C LEU A 108 -2.81 -17.86 -4.26
N TRP A 109 -2.14 -18.37 -5.30
CA TRP A 109 -0.90 -17.78 -5.83
C TRP A 109 -1.09 -16.33 -6.31
N PHE A 110 -2.27 -15.97 -6.80
CA PHE A 110 -2.58 -14.63 -7.28
C PHE A 110 -2.66 -13.63 -6.13
N LEU A 111 -3.23 -14.07 -4.99
CA LEU A 111 -3.26 -13.25 -3.77
C LEU A 111 -1.85 -13.02 -3.25
N TYR A 112 -1.01 -14.06 -3.19
CA TYR A 112 0.39 -13.89 -2.78
C TYR A 112 1.18 -12.93 -3.69
N LEU A 113 0.94 -12.96 -5.00
CA LEU A 113 1.68 -12.12 -5.96
C LEU A 113 1.22 -10.66 -5.96
N ALA A 114 -0.06 -10.43 -5.64
CA ALA A 114 -0.64 -9.09 -5.58
C ALA A 114 -0.45 -8.38 -4.22
N THR A 115 0.02 -9.11 -3.20
CA THR A 115 0.31 -8.55 -1.85
C THR A 115 1.74 -8.04 -1.75
#